data_AF-A0A7C2E0L9-F1
#
_entry.id   AF-A0A7C2E0L9-F1
#
_cell.length_a   1.000
_cell.length_b   1.000
_cell.length_c   1.000
_cell.angle_alpha   90.00
_cell.angle_beta   90.00
_cell.angle_gamma   90.00
#
_symmetry.space_group_name_H-M   'P 1'
#
loop_
_entity.id
_entity.type
_entity.pdbx_description
1 polymer ?
#
loop_
_entity_poly.entity_id
_entity_poly.type
_entity_poly.pdbx_seq_one_letter_code
_entity_poly.pdbx_strand_id
1 'polypeptide(L)'
;MGLESLPSRKVAPPRIADALGWIEAVLDKEVVGESYVLVIGRVVCAETNDRYYEGGVLSEPPALMLGRRYRLAGESIGDARETMKLFLEDREWDKG
;
A
#
# COMPACT_ATOMS: atom_id res chain seq x y z
N MET A 1 8.72 22.40 0.80
CA MET A 1 8.53 20.99 1.17
C MET A 1 7.51 20.43 0.19
N GLY A 2 7.98 19.65 -0.78
CA GLY A 2 7.43 19.61 -2.14
C GLY A 2 6.68 18.34 -2.46
N LEU A 3 5.41 18.29 -2.08
CA LEU A 3 4.41 17.42 -2.70
C LEU A 3 3.30 18.33 -3.22
N GLU A 4 3.05 18.27 -4.52
CA GLU A 4 1.97 19.03 -5.15
C GLU A 4 0.62 18.37 -4.84
N SER A 5 -0.37 19.17 -4.49
CA SER A 5 -1.74 18.72 -4.26
C SER A 5 -2.63 18.98 -5.47
N LEU A 6 -3.55 18.06 -5.73
CA LEU A 6 -4.59 18.20 -6.73
C LEU A 6 -5.96 18.14 -6.04
N PRO A 7 -6.98 18.83 -6.56
CA PRO A 7 -8.34 18.67 -6.07
C PRO A 7 -8.82 17.22 -6.27
N SER A 8 -9.52 16.69 -5.27
CA SER A 8 -10.24 15.43 -5.39
C SER A 8 -11.52 15.59 -6.23
N ARG A 9 -12.03 14.48 -6.77
CA ARG A 9 -13.23 14.45 -7.62
C ARG A 9 -14.53 14.44 -6.84
N LYS A 10 -14.57 13.76 -5.68
CA LYS A 10 -15.79 13.48 -4.91
C LYS A 10 -15.72 13.90 -3.44
N VAL A 11 -14.52 14.21 -2.92
CA VAL A 11 -14.30 14.54 -1.51
C VAL A 11 -13.47 15.81 -1.35
N ALA A 12 -13.53 16.43 -0.15
CA ALA A 12 -12.79 17.65 0.15
C ALA A 12 -11.28 17.46 0.40
N PRO A 13 -10.80 16.37 1.06
CA PRO A 13 -9.37 16.11 1.18
C PRO A 13 -8.70 15.99 -0.20
N PRO A 14 -7.51 16.57 -0.41
CA PRO A 14 -6.88 16.60 -1.73
C PRO A 14 -6.18 15.29 -2.09
N ARG A 15 -5.89 15.15 -3.38
CA ARG A 15 -4.99 14.16 -3.97
C ARG A 15 -3.54 14.63 -3.92
N ILE A 16 -2.59 13.70 -3.90
CA ILE A 16 -1.15 13.99 -4.10
C ILE A 16 -0.80 13.75 -5.56
N ALA A 17 -0.26 14.75 -6.27
CA ALA A 17 -0.04 14.69 -7.72
C ALA A 17 0.85 13.52 -8.16
N ASP A 18 1.86 13.17 -7.36
CA ASP A 18 2.85 12.12 -7.67
C ASP A 18 2.46 10.74 -7.12
N ALA A 19 1.22 10.54 -6.64
CA ALA A 19 0.77 9.20 -6.24
C ALA A 19 0.49 8.31 -7.46
N LEU A 20 0.75 7.00 -7.34
CA LEU A 20 0.41 5.98 -8.36
C LEU A 20 -1.09 5.91 -8.67
N GLY A 21 -1.91 6.29 -7.70
CA GLY A 21 -3.35 6.36 -7.80
C GLY A 21 -3.96 6.91 -6.52
N TRP A 22 -5.26 7.12 -6.53
CA TRP A 22 -6.01 7.71 -5.43
C TRP A 22 -7.25 6.88 -5.13
N ILE A 23 -7.54 6.74 -3.84
CA ILE A 23 -8.79 6.21 -3.34
C ILE A 23 -9.44 7.31 -2.52
N GLU A 24 -10.55 7.82 -3.02
CA GLU A 24 -11.37 8.78 -2.32
C GLU A 24 -12.47 8.03 -1.57
N ALA A 25 -12.57 8.31 -0.28
CA ALA A 25 -13.54 7.69 0.59
C ALA A 25 -14.20 8.72 1.50
N VAL A 26 -15.44 8.44 1.85
CA VAL A 26 -16.16 9.15 2.93
C VAL A 26 -16.18 8.27 4.17
N LEU A 27 -16.10 8.88 5.35
CA LEU A 27 -16.16 8.15 6.61
C LEU A 27 -17.47 7.35 6.70
N ASP A 28 -17.34 6.05 6.96
CA ASP A 28 -18.48 5.17 7.21
C ASP A 28 -18.61 4.91 8.70
N LYS A 29 -17.53 4.46 9.35
CA LYS A 29 -17.47 4.27 10.80
C LYS A 29 -16.05 4.24 11.33
N GLU A 30 -15.93 4.40 12.63
CA GLU A 30 -14.70 4.21 13.39
C GLU A 30 -14.90 3.11 14.42
N VAL A 31 -13.90 2.24 14.59
CA VAL A 31 -13.86 1.23 15.64
C VAL A 31 -12.64 1.50 16.50
N VAL A 32 -12.88 1.92 17.75
CA VAL A 32 -11.82 2.28 18.70
C VAL A 32 -11.21 1.02 19.30
N GLY A 33 -9.89 0.88 19.14
CA GLY A 33 -9.07 -0.09 19.86
C GLY A 33 -8.34 0.57 21.04
N GLU A 34 -7.53 -0.19 21.76
CA GLU A 34 -6.81 0.31 22.94
C GLU A 34 -5.76 1.38 22.60
N SER A 35 -5.06 1.22 21.47
CA SER A 35 -3.94 2.08 21.04
C SER A 35 -4.06 2.56 19.59
N TYR A 36 -5.22 2.33 18.96
CA TYR A 36 -5.48 2.67 17.57
C TYR A 36 -6.97 2.91 17.33
N VAL A 37 -7.31 3.54 16.21
CA VAL A 37 -8.69 3.60 15.70
C VAL A 37 -8.70 3.02 14.30
N LEU A 38 -9.54 2.01 14.07
CA LEU A 38 -9.80 1.49 12.74
C LEU A 38 -10.83 2.39 12.05
N VAL A 39 -10.38 3.14 11.06
CA VAL A 39 -11.23 4.00 10.24
C VAL A 39 -11.70 3.20 9.02
N ILE A 40 -13.01 3.07 8.86
CA ILE A 40 -13.62 2.40 7.72
C ILE A 40 -14.27 3.47 6.84
N GLY A 41 -13.83 3.53 5.59
CA GLY A 41 -14.33 4.48 4.59
C GLY A 41 -15.06 3.78 3.46
N ARG A 42 -16.16 4.38 3.01
CA ARG A 42 -16.86 3.96 1.79
C ARG A 42 -16.19 4.61 0.59
N VAL A 43 -15.68 3.80 -0.33
CA VAL A 43 -15.04 4.28 -1.56
C VAL A 43 -16.09 4.96 -2.46
N VAL A 44 -15.81 6.20 -2.86
CA VAL A 44 -16.68 6.98 -3.77
C VAL A 44 -16.01 7.29 -5.11
N CYS A 45 -14.68 7.16 -5.19
CA CYS A 45 -13.91 7.26 -6.43
C CYS A 45 -12.57 6.55 -6.22
N ALA A 46 -12.15 5.75 -7.20
CA ALA A 46 -10.83 5.12 -7.22
C ALA A 46 -10.26 5.26 -8.63
N GLU A 47 -9.06 5.82 -8.74
CA GLU A 47 -8.44 6.16 -10.01
C GLU A 47 -6.95 5.86 -9.98
N THR A 48 -6.45 5.32 -11.08
CA THR A 48 -5.01 5.25 -11.36
C THR A 48 -4.52 6.57 -11.92
N ASN A 49 -3.26 6.90 -11.67
CA ASN A 49 -2.61 8.03 -12.30
C ASN A 49 -2.08 7.60 -13.66
N ASP A 50 -2.60 8.19 -14.74
CA ASP A 50 -2.19 7.85 -16.12
C ASP A 50 -0.69 8.04 -16.36
N ARG A 51 0.00 8.88 -15.57
CA ARG A 51 1.47 9.00 -15.60
C ARG A 51 2.17 7.68 -15.28
N TYR A 52 1.57 6.86 -14.42
CA TYR A 52 2.15 5.64 -13.89
C TYR A 52 1.39 4.38 -14.34
N TYR A 53 0.50 4.48 -15.33
CA TYR A 53 -0.33 3.38 -15.79
C TYR A 53 -0.26 3.25 -17.31
N GLU A 54 0.33 2.15 -17.79
CA GLU A 54 0.52 1.90 -19.22
C GLU A 54 0.18 0.43 -19.51
N GLY A 55 -0.55 0.18 -20.60
CA GLY A 55 -0.80 -1.19 -21.07
C GLY A 55 -1.54 -2.10 -20.07
N GLY A 56 -2.28 -1.53 -19.12
CA GLY A 56 -2.98 -2.28 -18.09
C GLY A 56 -2.17 -2.53 -16.81
N VAL A 57 -0.93 -2.05 -16.73
CA VAL A 57 -0.01 -2.27 -15.61
C VAL A 57 0.54 -0.96 -15.05
N LEU A 58 0.97 -0.98 -13.78
CA LEU A 58 1.70 0.14 -13.20
C LEU A 58 3.13 0.15 -13.72
N SER A 59 3.61 1.30 -14.20
CA SER A 59 4.99 1.48 -14.64
C SER A 59 5.97 1.56 -13.47
N GLU A 60 5.48 1.93 -12.29
CA GLU A 60 6.24 1.97 -11.04
C GLU A 60 5.57 1.07 -9.97
N PRO A 61 6.35 0.28 -9.23
CA PRO A 61 5.80 -0.58 -8.20
C PRO A 61 5.39 0.24 -6.95
N PRO A 62 4.32 -0.17 -6.26
CA PRO A 62 3.96 0.45 -4.98
C PRO A 62 5.04 0.22 -3.92
N ALA A 63 5.24 1.22 -3.06
CA ALA A 63 6.06 1.08 -1.87
C ALA A 63 5.33 0.23 -0.81
N LEU A 64 6.07 -0.68 -0.19
CA LEU A 64 5.64 -1.53 0.90
C LEU A 64 6.42 -1.17 2.17
N MET A 65 5.70 -1.00 3.28
CA MET A 65 6.33 -0.79 4.59
C MET A 65 6.44 -2.12 5.32
N LEU A 66 7.66 -2.57 5.59
CA LEU A 66 7.99 -3.77 6.37
C LEU A 66 8.68 -3.35 7.67
N GLY A 67 7.89 -3.24 8.75
CA GLY A 67 8.37 -2.67 10.01
C GLY A 67 8.78 -1.22 9.85
N ARG A 68 10.07 -0.91 10.05
CA ARG A 68 10.64 0.45 9.88
C ARG A 68 11.35 0.67 8.54
N ARG A 69 11.21 -0.25 7.58
CA ARG A 69 11.89 -0.21 6.28
C ARG A 69 10.86 -0.14 5.15
N TYR A 70 11.22 0.54 4.08
CA TYR A 70 10.44 0.54 2.84
C TYR A 70 11.09 -0.38 1.81
N ARG A 71 10.25 -1.06 1.03
CA ARG A 71 10.61 -1.91 -0.11
C ARG A 71 9.72 -1.58 -1.29
N LEU A 72 10.10 -1.99 -2.50
CA LEU A 72 9.21 -1.94 -3.65
C LEU A 72 8.55 -3.29 -3.89
N ALA A 73 7.26 -3.30 -4.22
CA ALA A 73 6.60 -4.53 -4.62
C ALA A 73 7.24 -5.09 -5.90
N GLY A 74 7.59 -6.39 -5.91
CA GLY A 74 8.28 -7.02 -7.03
C GLY A 74 9.78 -6.73 -7.11
N GLU A 75 10.36 -6.03 -6.12
CA GLU A 75 11.81 -5.95 -5.95
C GLU A 75 12.41 -7.35 -5.80
N SER A 76 13.52 -7.64 -6.50
CA SER A 76 14.23 -8.90 -6.36
C SER A 76 14.77 -9.06 -4.93
N ILE A 77 14.24 -10.02 -4.18
CA ILE A 77 14.64 -10.30 -2.80
C ILE A 77 15.86 -11.23 -2.68
N GLY A 78 16.40 -11.69 -3.82
CA GLY A 78 17.45 -12.72 -3.90
C GLY A 78 16.89 -14.06 -4.38
N ASP A 79 17.68 -15.14 -4.28
CA ASP A 79 17.20 -16.49 -4.61
C ASP A 79 16.04 -16.85 -3.68
N ALA A 80 14.89 -17.19 -4.27
CA ALA A 80 13.66 -17.48 -3.53
C ALA A 80 13.81 -18.67 -2.57
N ARG A 81 14.69 -19.64 -2.87
CA ARG A 81 14.96 -20.79 -2.00
C ARG A 81 15.77 -20.37 -0.78
N GLU A 82 16.83 -19.57 -0.98
CA GLU A 82 17.64 -19.05 0.13
C GLU A 82 16.83 -18.07 0.99
N THR A 83 15.94 -17.29 0.36
CA THR A 83 15.05 -16.38 1.07
C THR A 83 13.99 -17.15 1.88
N MET A 84 13.44 -18.23 1.33
CA MET A 84 12.49 -19.08 2.07
C MET A 84 13.12 -19.77 3.27
N LYS A 85 14.40 -20.18 3.19
CA LYS A 85 15.13 -20.72 4.35
C LYS A 85 15.15 -19.73 5.52
N LEU A 86 15.47 -18.46 5.26
CA LEU A 86 15.48 -17.39 6.27
C LEU A 86 14.14 -17.19 7.00
N PHE A 87 13.00 -17.51 6.37
CA PHE A 87 11.67 -17.32 6.96
C PHE A 87 11.02 -18.63 7.46
N LEU A 88 11.53 -19.79 7.06
CA LEU A 88 10.93 -21.10 7.35
C LEU A 88 11.80 -22.02 8.20
N GLU A 89 13.09 -21.71 8.42
CA GLU A 89 13.99 -22.57 9.22
C GLU A 89 13.72 -22.54 10.73
N ASP A 90 12.85 -21.66 11.24
CA ASP A 90 12.48 -21.60 12.67
C ASP A 90 11.23 -22.42 13.06
N ARG A 91 10.79 -23.36 12.22
CA ARG A 91 9.80 -24.36 12.64
C ARG A 91 10.34 -25.78 12.44
N GLU A 92 11.16 -26.21 13.39
CA GLU A 92 11.25 -27.65 13.67
C GLU A 92 9.84 -28.14 14.02
N TRP A 93 9.22 -28.81 13.06
CA TRP A 93 8.01 -29.57 13.28
C TRP A 93 8.42 -30.82 14.07
N ASP A 94 8.30 -30.76 15.40
CA ASP A 94 8.37 -31.92 16.27
C ASP A 94 7.37 -32.97 15.76
N LYS A 95 7.92 -34.02 15.14
CA LYS A 95 7.16 -35.21 14.76
C LYS A 95 6.98 -36.08 16.00
N GLY A 96 5.87 -35.85 16.70
CA GLY A 96 5.22 -36.88 17.52
C GLY A 96 4.47 -37.90 16.66
#